data_AF-A0AAV5JAD1-F1
#
_entry.id   AF-A0AAV5JAD1-F1
#
_cell.length_a   1.000
_cell.length_b   1.000
_cell.length_c   1.000
_cell.angle_alpha   90.00
_cell.angle_beta   90.00
_cell.angle_gamma   90.00
#
_symmetry.space_group_name_H-M   'P 1'
#
loop_
_entity.id
_entity.type
_entity.pdbx_description
1 polymer ?
#
loop_
_entity_poly.entity_id
_entity_poly.type
_entity_poly.pdbx_seq_one_letter_code
_entity_poly.pdbx_strand_id
1 'polypeptide(L)' 'MTDKFENLVKAGVIDPAKVTRCALQNAASVAGMVLTTQAIVVEKPKPKAPAAAAPQGLTI' A
#
# COMPACT_ATOMS: atom_id res chain seq x y z
N MET A 1 15.00 24.07 1.91
CA MET A 1 14.49 23.87 3.30
C MET A 1 15.32 24.74 4.22
N THR A 2 14.75 25.27 5.30
CA THR A 2 15.45 26.20 6.19
C THR A 2 16.31 25.51 7.25
N ASP A 3 16.26 24.16 7.34
CA ASP A 3 17.04 23.27 8.21
C ASP A 3 17.19 23.76 9.66
N LYS A 4 16.14 24.42 10.16
CA LYS A 4 16.05 24.96 11.51
C LYS A 4 15.07 24.14 12.32
N PHE A 5 15.50 23.76 13.52
CA PHE A 5 14.62 23.14 14.51
C PHE A 5 13.79 24.20 15.20
N GLU A 6 12.48 23.98 15.29
CA GLU A 6 11.54 24.92 15.91
C GLU A 6 10.43 24.18 16.67
N ASN A 7 9.62 24.94 17.41
CA ASN A 7 8.47 24.40 18.08
C ASN A 7 7.31 24.21 17.08
N LEU A 8 7.02 22.96 16.75
CA LEU A 8 6.05 22.59 15.71
C LEU A 8 4.61 23.05 16.03
N VAL A 9 4.22 23.09 17.32
CA VAL A 9 2.90 23.56 17.74
C VAL A 9 2.76 25.05 17.47
N LYS A 10 3.78 25.85 17.80
CA LYS A 10 3.81 27.29 17.51
C LYS A 10 3.89 27.58 16.01
N ALA A 11 4.55 26.71 15.24
CA ALA A 11 4.61 26.78 13.79
C ALA A 11 3.30 26.35 13.09
N GLY A 12 2.30 25.84 13.84
CA GLY A 12 1.01 25.42 13.31
C GLY A 12 1.00 24.02 12.66
N VAL A 13 2.09 23.26 12.81
CA VAL A 13 2.20 21.88 12.31
C VAL A 13 1.58 20.95 13.35
N ILE A 14 0.30 20.65 13.17
CA ILE A 14 -0.51 19.89 14.14
C ILE A 14 -1.23 18.75 13.43
N ASP A 15 -0.92 17.52 13.81
CA ASP A 15 -1.62 16.33 13.35
C ASP A 15 -2.79 15.97 14.28
N PRO A 16 -3.97 15.61 13.75
CA PRO A 16 -5.06 15.14 14.59
C PRO A 16 -4.67 13.85 15.33
N ALA A 17 -4.96 13.78 16.63
CA ALA A 17 -4.58 12.63 17.46
C ALA A 17 -5.06 11.28 16.91
N LYS A 18 -6.25 11.26 16.26
CA LYS A 18 -6.77 10.06 15.60
C LYS A 18 -5.87 9.58 14.46
N VAL A 19 -5.28 10.48 13.67
CA VAL A 19 -4.44 10.13 12.52
C VAL A 19 -3.19 9.41 13.01
N THR A 20 -2.45 10.00 13.95
CA THR A 20 -1.22 9.38 14.49
C THR A 20 -1.51 8.04 15.17
N ARG A 21 -2.59 7.97 15.97
CA ARG A 21 -3.00 6.72 16.64
C ARG A 21 -3.37 5.62 15.64
N CYS A 22 -4.23 5.93 14.67
CA CYS A 22 -4.67 4.96 13.67
C CYS A 22 -3.50 4.50 12.79
N ALA A 23 -2.60 5.41 12.39
CA ALA A 23 -1.41 5.07 11.62
C ALA A 23 -0.54 4.04 12.36
N LEU A 24 -0.24 4.30 13.64
CA LEU A 24 0.55 3.38 14.46
C LEU A 24 -0.14 2.02 14.65
N GLN A 25 -1.44 2.03 14.95
CA GLN A 25 -2.19 0.79 15.17
C GLN A 25 -2.25 -0.08 13.91
N ASN A 26 -2.49 0.52 12.75
CA ASN A 26 -2.53 -0.20 11.48
C ASN A 26 -1.15 -0.75 11.12
N ALA A 27 -0.09 0.04 11.33
CA ALA A 27 1.28 -0.41 11.09
C ALA A 27 1.65 -1.59 12.02
N ALA A 28 1.35 -1.49 13.31
CA ALA A 28 1.58 -2.56 14.27
C ALA A 28 0.79 -3.83 13.94
N SER A 29 -0.45 -3.69 13.45
CA SER A 29 -1.29 -4.83 13.04
C SER A 29 -0.67 -5.59 11.86
N VAL A 30 -0.25 -4.88 10.80
CA VAL A 30 0.42 -5.51 9.65
C VAL A 30 1.76 -6.12 10.07
N ALA A 31 2.55 -5.42 10.87
CA ALA A 31 3.82 -5.93 11.38
C ALA A 31 3.63 -7.22 12.20
N GLY A 32 2.62 -7.27 13.08
CA GLY A 32 2.31 -8.46 13.87
C GLY A 32 1.91 -9.65 12.99
N MET A 33 1.07 -9.43 11.97
CA MET A 33 0.72 -10.46 10.99
C MET A 33 1.97 -11.00 10.27
N VAL A 34 2.83 -10.12 9.77
CA VAL A 34 4.04 -10.51 9.05
C VAL A 34 5.01 -11.30 9.93
N LEU A 35 5.25 -10.84 11.17
CA LEU A 35 6.18 -11.50 12.10
C LEU A 35 5.73 -12.91 12.53
N THR A 36 4.42 -13.16 12.55
CA THR A 36 3.85 -14.46 12.94
C THR A 36 3.57 -15.37 11.75
N THR A 37 3.70 -14.85 10.53
CA THR A 37 3.50 -15.63 9.30
C THR A 37 4.78 -16.34 8.93
N GLN A 38 4.81 -17.66 9.12
CA GLN A 38 6.01 -18.48 8.88
C GLN A 38 6.28 -18.79 7.40
N ALA A 39 5.27 -18.70 6.53
CA ALA A 39 5.41 -18.97 5.10
C ALA A 39 4.36 -18.21 4.28
N ILE A 40 4.73 -17.82 3.06
CA ILE A 40 3.84 -17.22 2.07
C ILE A 40 3.93 -18.07 0.79
N VAL A 41 2.80 -18.63 0.36
CA VAL A 41 2.70 -19.41 -0.88
C VAL A 41 2.18 -18.51 -1.98
N VAL A 42 2.89 -18.44 -3.11
CA VAL A 42 2.50 -17.65 -4.28
C VAL A 42 2.41 -18.53 -5.52
N GLU A 43 1.42 -18.28 -6.38
CA GLU A 43 1.35 -18.92 -7.69
C GLU A 43 2.45 -18.39 -8.60
N LYS A 44 3.04 -19.28 -9.41
CA LYS A 44 3.97 -18.84 -10.46
C LYS A 44 3.21 -18.00 -11.49
N PRO A 45 3.79 -16.89 -11.98
CA PRO A 45 3.21 -16.13 -13.09
C PRO A 45 2.95 -17.06 -14.27
N LYS A 46 1.68 -17.19 -14.67
CA LYS A 46 1.31 -17.95 -15.86
C LYS A 46 1.70 -17.11 -17.08
N PRO A 47 2.36 -17.68 -18.11
CA PRO A 47 2.54 -16.99 -19.37
C PRO A 47 1.18 -16.52 -19.88
N LYS A 48 1.09 -15.26 -20.33
CA LYS A 48 -0.15 -14.73 -20.94
C LYS A 48 -0.57 -15.71 -22.03
N ALA A 49 -1.76 -16.29 -21.90
CA ALA A 49 -2.36 -17.03 -22.99
C ALA A 49 -2.35 -16.12 -24.23
N PRO A 50 -1.97 -16.63 -25.42
CA PRO A 50 -2.15 -15.89 -26.65
C PRO A 50 -3.59 -15.37 -26.66
N ALA A 51 -3.77 -14.05 -26.78
CA ALA A 51 -5.09 -13.48 -26.93
C ALA A 51 -5.76 -14.22 -28.09
N ALA A 52 -6.87 -14.90 -27.83
CA ALA A 52 -7.64 -15.55 -28.87
C ALA A 52 -7.93 -14.49 -29.93
N ALA A 53 -7.46 -14.72 -31.16
CA ALA A 53 -7.73 -13.84 -32.28
C ALA A 53 -9.25 -13.68 -32.38
N ALA A 54 -9.75 -12.47 -32.16
CA ALA A 54 -11.14 -12.16 -32.39
C ALA A 54 -11.47 -12.54 -33.84
N PRO A 55 -12.55 -13.29 -34.11
CA PRO A 55 -12.91 -13.66 -35.47
C PRO A 55 -13.15 -12.38 -36.27
N GLN A 56 -12.30 -12.18 -37.27
CA GLN A 56 -12.42 -11.12 -38.26
C GLN A 56 -13.60 -11.45 -39.16
N GLY A 57 -14.79 -10.95 -38.83
CA GLY A 57 -15.96 -11.13 -39.68
C GLY A 57 -17.29 -10.99 -38.96
N LEU A 58 -17.64 -9.76 -38.58
CA LEU A 58 -19.05 -9.37 -38.48
C LEU A 58 -19.24 -7.96 -39.03
N THR A 59 -19.11 -7.85 -40.35
CA THR A 59 -19.86 -6.87 -41.15
C THR A 59 -21.13 -7.57 -41.59
N ILE A 60 -22.22 -7.37 -40.84
CA ILE A 60 -23.54 -6.89 -41.30
C ILE A 60 -24.17 -6.16 -40.12
#